data_AF-A0AAD8CF25-F1
#
_entry.id   AF-A0AAD8CF25-F1
#
_cell.length_a   1.000
_cell.length_b   1.000
_cell.length_c   1.000
_cell.angle_alpha   90.00
_cell.angle_beta   90.00
_cell.angle_gamma   90.00
#
_symmetry.space_group_name_H-M   'P 1'
#
loop_
_entity.id
_entity.type
_entity.pdbx_description
1 polymer ?
#
loop_
_entity_poly.entity_id
_entity_poly.type
_entity_poly.pdbx_seq_one_letter_code
_entity_poly.pdbx_strand_id
1 'polypeptide(L)'
;MLCDLLEICHEDSGEPRETVYLCELGQVLCYRQDFTEQTDCSALDSVQEALRLLDLVPETPVNRDRLLDERAQASLWLCICSLESSLLEAVERDRRLRAAQSQAAKSMEAFEPNDLNYEEQLQDGECGYDGKRFSMEAEA
;
A
#
# COMPACT_ATOMS: atom_id res chain seq x y z
N MET A 1 26.06 -3.07 1.57
CA MET A 1 26.97 -3.03 0.40
C MET A 1 26.82 -1.80 -0.49
N LEU A 2 25.62 -1.32 -0.83
CA LEU A 2 25.50 -0.02 -1.54
C LEU A 2 25.48 1.18 -0.60
N CYS A 3 24.90 1.03 0.60
CA CYS A 3 24.99 2.06 1.64
C CYS A 3 26.41 2.13 2.25
N ASP A 4 27.24 1.10 2.10
CA ASP A 4 28.67 1.13 2.44
C ASP A 4 29.43 2.14 1.54
N LEU A 5 28.95 2.42 0.32
CA LEU A 5 29.48 3.54 -0.46
C LEU A 5 29.16 4.89 0.18
N LEU A 6 28.03 5.06 0.87
CA LEU A 6 27.74 6.28 1.63
C LEU A 6 28.73 6.46 2.79
N GLU A 7 29.13 5.36 3.43
CA GLU A 7 30.15 5.35 4.49
C GLU A 7 31.56 5.65 3.95
N ILE A 8 31.88 5.22 2.73
CA ILE A 8 33.17 5.50 2.06
C ILE A 8 33.22 6.92 1.48
N CYS A 9 32.08 7.54 1.16
CA CYS A 9 31.99 8.91 0.64
C CYS A 9 32.21 10.00 1.72
N HIS A 10 32.58 9.61 2.94
CA HIS A 10 32.88 10.53 4.04
C HIS A 10 34.36 10.97 4.06
N GLU A 11 34.97 11.16 2.89
CA GLU A 11 36.34 11.66 2.78
C GLU A 11 36.36 13.09 2.22
N ASP A 12 35.97 14.07 3.04
CA ASP A 12 36.38 15.50 3.09
C ASP A 12 36.60 16.31 1.78
N SER A 13 36.27 15.74 0.64
CA SER A 13 36.47 16.31 -0.67
C SER A 13 35.16 17.00 -1.01
N GLY A 14 35.10 18.31 -0.84
CA GLY A 14 33.95 19.13 -1.27
C GLY A 14 33.76 19.14 -2.80
N GLU A 15 34.10 18.04 -3.47
CA GLU A 15 34.00 17.84 -4.89
C GLU A 15 32.56 17.41 -5.24
N PRO A 16 31.91 18.11 -6.17
CA PRO A 16 30.52 17.88 -6.58
C PRO A 16 30.28 16.56 -7.33
N ARG A 17 31.30 15.69 -7.42
CA ARG A 17 31.17 14.36 -8.03
C ARG A 17 30.35 13.44 -7.13
N GLU A 18 30.52 13.55 -5.81
CA GLU A 18 29.80 12.75 -4.82
C GLU A 18 28.29 12.94 -4.96
N THR A 19 27.87 14.18 -5.18
CA THR A 19 26.48 14.56 -5.39
C THR A 19 25.87 13.99 -6.66
N VAL A 20 26.64 13.96 -7.75
CA VAL A 20 26.19 13.32 -8.99
C VAL A 20 25.97 11.82 -8.77
N TYR A 21 26.91 11.13 -8.09
CA TYR A 21 26.76 9.70 -7.80
C TYR A 21 25.53 9.39 -6.94
N LEU A 22 25.26 10.21 -5.92
CA LEU A 22 24.10 10.03 -5.05
C LEU A 22 22.79 10.31 -5.76
N CYS A 23 22.77 11.34 -6.61
CA CYS A 23 21.64 11.59 -7.49
C CYS A 23 21.39 10.39 -8.39
N GLU A 24 22.39 9.92 -9.15
CA GLU A 24 22.29 8.75 -10.04
C GLU A 24 21.84 7.49 -9.30
N LEU A 25 22.37 7.24 -8.11
CA LEU A 25 21.92 6.16 -7.26
C LEU A 25 20.43 6.30 -6.89
N GLY A 26 20.03 7.49 -6.46
CA GLY A 26 18.64 7.83 -6.22
C GLY A 26 17.74 7.50 -7.41
N GLN A 27 18.16 7.85 -8.64
CA GLN A 27 17.41 7.52 -9.86
C GLN A 27 17.25 6.01 -10.04
N VAL A 28 18.33 5.24 -9.89
CA VAL A 28 18.31 3.78 -10.07
C VAL A 28 17.42 3.12 -9.04
N LEU A 29 17.50 3.52 -7.77
CA LEU A 29 16.68 2.96 -6.69
C LEU A 29 15.20 3.32 -6.85
N CYS A 30 14.92 4.54 -7.33
CA CYS A 30 13.56 5.02 -7.58
C CYS A 30 12.92 4.23 -8.74
N TYR A 31 13.64 4.09 -9.85
CA TYR A 31 13.16 3.37 -11.03
C TYR A 31 13.10 1.84 -10.84
N ARG A 32 13.95 1.30 -9.96
CA ARG A 32 14.02 -0.13 -9.66
C ARG A 32 13.72 -0.39 -8.19
N GLN A 33 12.43 -0.35 -7.89
CA GLN A 33 11.91 -0.55 -6.55
C GLN A 33 12.34 -1.89 -5.92
N ASP A 34 12.56 -2.94 -6.71
CA ASP A 34 13.05 -4.25 -6.25
C ASP A 34 14.43 -4.20 -5.57
N PHE A 35 15.23 -3.15 -5.82
CA PHE A 35 16.53 -2.99 -5.19
C PHE A 35 16.44 -2.43 -3.78
N THR A 36 15.34 -1.76 -3.42
CA THR A 36 15.13 -1.26 -2.05
C THR A 36 15.01 -2.37 -1.02
N GLU A 37 14.63 -3.59 -1.42
CA GLU A 37 14.64 -4.76 -0.53
C GLU A 37 16.05 -5.34 -0.32
N GLN A 38 17.01 -4.99 -1.18
CA GLN A 38 18.40 -5.47 -1.12
C GLN A 38 19.35 -4.44 -0.47
N THR A 39 18.85 -3.24 -0.16
CA THR A 39 19.64 -2.12 0.35
C THR A 39 18.98 -1.49 1.57
N ASP A 40 19.76 -1.19 2.61
CA ASP A 40 19.26 -0.52 3.83
C ASP A 40 18.91 0.97 3.65
N CYS A 41 19.04 1.50 2.42
CA CYS A 41 18.82 2.90 2.08
C CYS A 41 17.76 3.02 0.98
N SER A 42 16.80 3.94 1.16
CA SER A 42 15.76 4.20 0.16
C SER A 42 16.24 5.19 -0.89
N ALA A 43 15.56 5.21 -2.05
CA ALA A 43 15.80 6.21 -3.10
C ALA A 43 15.68 7.65 -2.56
N LEU A 44 14.75 7.87 -1.64
CA LEU A 44 14.50 9.17 -1.03
C LEU A 44 15.71 9.61 -0.19
N ASP A 45 16.27 8.71 0.61
CA ASP A 45 17.42 8.98 1.48
C ASP A 45 18.64 9.38 0.64
N SER A 46 18.89 8.67 -0.48
CA SER A 46 20.00 8.99 -1.38
C SER A 46 19.86 10.37 -2.02
N VAL A 47 18.67 10.74 -2.49
CA VAL A 47 18.45 12.06 -3.12
C VAL A 47 18.48 13.18 -2.09
N GLN A 48 17.98 12.94 -0.88
CA GLN A 48 18.05 13.91 0.21
C GLN A 48 19.50 14.17 0.64
N GLU A 49 20.33 13.14 0.73
CA GLU A 49 21.75 13.32 1.04
C GLU A 49 22.49 14.04 -0.08
N ALA A 50 22.15 13.78 -1.35
CA ALA A 50 22.67 14.55 -2.48
C ALA A 50 22.32 16.05 -2.34
N LEU A 51 21.06 16.39 -2.07
CA LEU A 51 20.66 17.78 -1.85
C LEU A 51 21.42 18.42 -0.68
N ARG A 52 21.58 17.69 0.43
CA ARG A 52 22.35 18.16 1.59
C ARG A 52 23.78 18.51 1.18
N LEU A 53 24.46 17.63 0.46
CA LEU A 53 25.83 17.87 0.00
C LEU A 53 25.91 19.04 -0.99
N LEU A 54 24.94 19.20 -1.91
CA LEU A 54 24.87 20.38 -2.80
C LEU A 54 24.72 21.68 -2.00
N ASP A 55 24.00 21.67 -0.88
CA ASP A 55 23.86 22.83 0.00
C ASP A 55 25.14 23.18 0.77
N LEU A 56 26.06 22.22 0.96
CA LEU A 56 27.35 22.45 1.59
C LEU A 56 28.38 23.07 0.62
N VAL A 57 28.19 22.97 -0.70
CA VAL A 57 29.13 23.52 -1.68
C VAL A 57 28.98 25.04 -1.75
N PRO A 58 30.07 25.82 -1.54
CA PRO A 58 30.00 27.26 -1.65
C PRO A 58 29.74 27.72 -3.09
N GLU A 59 28.78 28.63 -3.23
CA GLU A 59 28.46 29.25 -4.52
C GLU A 59 29.55 30.28 -4.90
N THR A 60 30.10 30.11 -6.10
CA THR A 60 31.07 31.00 -6.74
C THR A 60 30.51 31.39 -8.11
N PRO A 61 30.90 32.54 -8.68
CA PRO A 61 30.41 32.94 -10.01
C PRO A 61 30.78 31.96 -11.13
N VAL A 62 31.72 31.03 -10.90
CA VAL A 62 32.15 30.02 -11.88
C VAL A 62 31.31 28.74 -11.79
N ASN A 63 30.87 28.33 -10.60
CA ASN A 63 30.09 27.09 -10.38
C ASN A 63 28.58 27.34 -10.21
N ARG A 64 28.13 28.60 -10.12
CA ARG A 64 26.75 28.99 -9.87
C ARG A 64 25.73 28.28 -10.76
N ASP A 65 25.88 28.40 -12.08
CA ASP A 65 24.92 27.84 -13.02
C ASP A 65 24.88 26.32 -12.90
N ARG A 66 26.05 25.67 -12.74
CA ARG A 66 26.13 24.21 -12.56
C ARG A 66 25.48 23.75 -11.24
N LEU A 67 25.71 24.45 -10.14
CA LEU A 67 25.10 24.14 -8.84
C LEU A 67 23.58 24.30 -8.88
N LEU A 68 23.07 25.29 -9.62
CA LEU A 68 21.63 25.48 -9.81
C LEU A 68 21.03 24.32 -10.61
N ASP A 69 21.69 23.90 -11.70
CA ASP A 69 21.25 22.76 -12.50
C ASP A 69 21.27 21.45 -11.70
N GLU A 70 22.36 21.18 -10.99
CA GLU A 70 22.50 20.00 -10.13
C GLU A 70 21.42 19.98 -9.03
N ARG A 71 21.13 21.13 -8.40
CA ARG A 71 20.08 21.26 -7.39
C ARG A 71 18.69 21.06 -7.99
N ALA A 72 18.43 21.63 -9.16
CA ALA A 72 17.17 21.46 -9.86
C ALA A 72 16.93 19.99 -10.22
N GLN A 73 17.95 19.30 -10.73
CA GLN A 73 17.90 17.88 -11.03
C GLN A 73 17.63 17.04 -9.78
N ALA A 74 18.37 17.28 -8.68
CA ALA A 74 18.16 16.56 -7.43
C ALA A 74 16.76 16.80 -6.85
N SER A 75 16.28 18.05 -6.90
CA SER A 75 14.92 18.42 -6.45
C SER A 75 13.82 17.75 -7.29
N LEU A 76 14.04 17.62 -8.61
CA LEU A 76 13.13 16.91 -9.48
C LEU A 76 13.02 15.44 -9.09
N TRP A 77 14.15 14.77 -8.84
CA TRP A 77 14.16 13.38 -8.40
C TRP A 77 13.52 13.18 -7.03
N LEU A 78 13.73 14.11 -6.10
CA LEU A 78 13.07 14.07 -4.80
C LEU A 78 11.54 14.08 -4.97
N CYS A 79 11.05 14.95 -5.85
CA CYS A 79 9.63 15.06 -6.16
C CYS A 79 9.09 13.76 -6.78
N ILE A 80 9.78 13.22 -7.80
CA ILE A 80 9.40 11.97 -8.47
C ILE A 80 9.30 10.83 -7.45
N CYS A 81 10.34 10.60 -6.66
CA CYS A 81 10.36 9.47 -5.73
C CYS A 81 9.34 9.64 -4.59
N SER A 82 9.09 10.88 -4.14
CA SER A 82 8.02 11.15 -3.16
C SER A 82 6.63 10.85 -3.71
N LEU A 83 6.37 11.23 -4.97
CA LEU A 83 5.10 10.98 -5.65
C LEU A 83 4.90 9.48 -5.88
N GLU A 84 5.94 8.76 -6.32
CA GLU A 84 5.88 7.32 -6.51
C GLU A 84 5.57 6.60 -5.19
N SER A 85 6.31 6.92 -4.11
CA SER A 85 6.05 6.35 -2.78
C SER A 85 4.61 6.61 -2.32
N SER A 86 4.15 7.86 -2.45
CA SER A 86 2.78 8.23 -2.07
C SER A 86 1.71 7.49 -2.88
N LEU A 87 1.95 7.32 -4.18
CA LEU A 87 1.05 6.58 -5.08
C LEU A 87 0.99 5.10 -4.72
N LEU A 88 2.15 4.49 -4.46
CA LEU A 88 2.24 3.08 -4.05
C LEU A 88 1.49 2.83 -2.75
N GLU A 89 1.66 3.70 -1.76
CA GLU A 89 0.89 3.61 -0.52
C GLU A 89 -0.62 3.79 -0.76
N ALA A 90 -1.02 4.71 -1.63
CA ALA A 90 -2.43 4.92 -1.96
C ALA A 90 -3.05 3.69 -2.65
N VAL A 91 -2.32 3.08 -3.59
CA VAL A 91 -2.73 1.84 -4.26
C VAL A 91 -2.85 0.69 -3.26
N GLU A 92 -1.90 0.57 -2.34
CA GLU A 92 -1.94 -0.47 -1.31
C GLU A 92 -3.10 -0.27 -0.33
N ARG A 93 -3.39 0.98 0.06
CA ARG A 93 -4.59 1.31 0.85
C ARG A 93 -5.88 0.96 0.10
N ASP A 94 -5.98 1.30 -1.19
CA ASP A 94 -7.14 0.96 -2.01
C ASP A 94 -7.34 -0.56 -2.13
N ARG A 95 -6.25 -1.32 -2.35
CA ARG A 95 -6.28 -2.78 -2.36
C ARG A 95 -6.82 -3.36 -1.05
N ARG A 96 -6.36 -2.84 0.09
CA ARG A 96 -6.83 -3.27 1.42
C ARG A 96 -8.31 -2.96 1.61
N LEU A 97 -8.78 -1.79 1.18
CA LEU A 97 -10.20 -1.43 1.25
C LEU A 97 -11.06 -2.35 0.39
N ARG A 98 -10.65 -2.64 -0.85
CA ARG A 98 -11.36 -3.59 -1.73
C ARG A 98 -11.38 -5.01 -1.16
N ALA A 99 -10.27 -5.46 -0.58
CA ALA A 99 -10.20 -6.77 0.07
C ALA A 99 -11.15 -6.85 1.27
N ALA A 100 -11.20 -5.81 2.11
CA ALA A 100 -12.12 -5.72 3.23
C ALA A 100 -13.59 -5.67 2.78
N GLN A 101 -13.91 -4.91 1.72
CA GLN A 101 -15.24 -4.88 1.12
C GLN A 101 -15.66 -6.25 0.56
N SER A 102 -14.76 -6.94 -0.13
CA SER A 102 -15.02 -8.31 -0.61
C SER A 102 -15.26 -9.29 0.54
N GLN A 103 -14.50 -9.19 1.61
CA GLN A 103 -14.72 -10.01 2.82
C GLN A 103 -16.05 -9.67 3.50
N ALA A 104 -16.41 -8.40 3.62
CA ALA A 104 -17.69 -7.97 4.17
C ALA A 104 -18.87 -8.48 3.31
N ALA A 105 -18.78 -8.37 1.98
CA ALA A 105 -19.78 -8.90 1.06
C ALA A 105 -19.94 -10.43 1.20
N LYS A 106 -18.84 -11.18 1.28
CA LYS A 106 -18.87 -12.64 1.54
C LYS A 106 -19.47 -12.98 2.90
N SER A 107 -19.21 -12.17 3.93
CA SER A 107 -19.81 -12.37 5.26
C SER A 107 -21.32 -12.06 5.28
N MET A 108 -21.78 -11.12 4.44
CA MET A 108 -23.21 -10.84 4.26
C MET A 108 -23.91 -11.93 3.44
N GLU A 109 -23.27 -12.51 2.43
CA GLU A 109 -23.79 -13.68 1.71
C GLU A 109 -23.82 -14.94 2.59
N ALA A 110 -22.85 -15.10 3.51
CA ALA A 110 -22.83 -16.19 4.48
C ALA A 110 -23.89 -16.03 5.60
N PHE A 111 -24.50 -14.86 5.72
CA PHE A 111 -25.63 -14.62 6.61
C PHE A 111 -26.92 -14.73 5.80
N GLU A 112 -27.39 -15.95 5.57
CA GLU A 112 -28.81 -16.15 5.24
C GLU A 112 -29.62 -15.62 6.44
N PRO A 113 -30.38 -14.52 6.31
CA PRO A 113 -31.39 -14.22 7.31
C PRO A 113 -32.31 -15.43 7.28
N ASN A 114 -32.36 -16.16 8.40
CA ASN A 114 -33.29 -17.25 8.59
C ASN A 114 -34.71 -16.69 8.50
N ASP A 115 -35.23 -16.57 7.29
CA ASP A 115 -36.53 -16.01 6.99
C ASP A 115 -37.22 -16.90 5.96
N LEU A 116 -38.23 -17.63 6.48
CA LEU A 116 -39.42 -18.09 5.78
C LEU A 116 -39.45 -19.49 5.14
N ASN A 117 -38.52 -20.42 5.43
CA ASN A 117 -38.69 -21.83 5.04
C ASN A 117 -38.92 -22.82 6.20
N TYR A 118 -39.28 -22.33 7.39
CA TYR A 118 -39.60 -23.22 8.52
C TYR A 118 -41.03 -23.78 8.49
N GLU A 119 -41.88 -23.31 7.57
CA GLU A 119 -43.31 -23.65 7.51
C GLU A 119 -43.71 -24.47 6.26
N GLU A 120 -42.82 -24.71 5.29
CA GLU A 120 -43.15 -25.50 4.08
C GLU A 120 -42.88 -27.01 4.26
N GLN A 121 -42.08 -27.40 5.26
CA GLN A 121 -41.71 -28.81 5.49
C GLN A 121 -42.62 -29.57 6.48
N LEU A 122 -43.65 -28.92 7.04
CA LEU A 122 -44.61 -29.57 7.95
C LEU A 122 -45.93 -29.99 7.27
N GLN A 123 -46.09 -29.76 5.96
CA GLN A 123 -47.33 -30.14 5.26
C GLN A 123 -47.38 -31.56 4.69
N ASP A 124 -46.31 -32.36 4.82
CA ASP A 124 -46.34 -33.80 4.48
C ASP A 124 -46.39 -34.72 5.72
N GLY A 125 -46.66 -34.17 6.90
CA GLY A 125 -46.89 -34.91 8.13
C GLY A 125 -48.38 -35.13 8.37
N GLU A 126 -48.95 -36.16 7.73
CA GLU A 126 -50.09 -36.96 8.20
C GLU A 126 -51.02 -36.25 9.20
N CYS A 127 -52.04 -35.56 8.70
CA CYS A 127 -53.15 -35.03 9.48
C CYS A 127 -53.99 -36.19 10.05
N GLY A 128 -53.44 -36.89 11.04
CA GLY A 128 -54.10 -37.92 11.83
C GLY A 128 -55.02 -37.29 12.87
N TYR A 129 -56.08 -36.60 12.42
CA TYR A 129 -57.21 -36.34 13.30
C TYR A 129 -58.02 -37.64 13.42
N ASP A 130 -57.72 -38.39 14.48
CA ASP A 130 -58.55 -39.47 15.00
C ASP A 130 -59.92 -38.88 15.40
N GLY A 131 -60.85 -38.94 14.46
CA GLY A 131 -62.24 -38.54 14.66
C GLY A 131 -62.93 -39.50 15.61
N LYS A 132 -62.89 -39.21 16.91
CA LYS A 132 -63.70 -39.91 17.91
C LYS A 132 -65.19 -39.75 17.54
N ARG A 133 -65.81 -40.83 17.06
CA ARG A 133 -67.27 -40.95 16.93
C ARG A 133 -67.89 -40.88 18.32
N PHE A 134 -68.79 -39.90 18.52
CA PHE A 134 -69.68 -39.87 19.67
C PHE A 134 -71.05 -40.39 19.21
N SER A 135 -71.33 -41.67 19.49
CA SER A 135 -72.69 -42.21 19.40
C SER A 135 -73.36 -41.99 20.75
N MET A 136 -74.49 -41.28 20.75
CA MET A 136 -75.37 -41.20 21.91
C MET A 136 -76.76 -41.67 21.46
N GLU A 137 -76.98 -42.97 21.57
CA GLU A 137 -78.32 -43.57 21.65
C GLU A 137 -78.60 -43.86 23.13
N ALA A 138 -79.64 -43.22 23.67
CA ALA A 138 -80.40 -43.73 24.80
C ALA A 138 -81.78 -43.04 24.81
N GLU A 139 -82.80 -43.87 24.60
CA GLU A 139 -84.24 -43.59 24.60
C GLU A 139 -84.75 -43.02 25.93
N ALA A 140 -85.80 -42.20 25.84
CA ALA A 140 -87.08 -42.38 26.54
C ALA A 140 -88.19 -41.56 25.85
#